data_AF-A0A538HQH6-F1
#
_entry.id   AF-A0A538HQH6-F1
#
_cell.length_a   1.000
_cell.length_b   1.000
_cell.length_c   1.000
_cell.angle_alpha   90.00
_cell.angle_beta   90.00
_cell.angle_gamma   90.00
#
_symmetry.space_group_name_H-M   'P 1'
#
loop_
_entity.id
_entity.type
_entity.pdbx_description
1 polymer ?
#
loop_
_entity_poly.entity_id
_entity_poly.type
_entity_poly.pdbx_seq_one_letter_code
_entity_poly.pdbx_strand_id
1 'polypeptide(L)'
;MNVLIDGENVRRSTWPNLPRDELVERVADWAARHGHDATVIWEGRESADDEIAARVRDLDPPVWVVTSDRELRRRVATHTERVIGGGSFLRELA
;
A
#
# COMPACT_ATOMS: atom_id res chain seq x y z
N MET A 1 -2.81 -2.28 13.21
CA MET A 1 -3.52 -1.33 12.32
C MET A 1 -3.39 -1.82 10.89
N ASN A 2 -4.35 -1.48 10.03
CA ASN A 2 -4.37 -1.95 8.64
C ASN A 2 -3.53 -1.05 7.72
N VAL A 3 -2.71 -1.65 6.86
CA VAL A 3 -1.90 -0.94 5.85
C VAL A 3 -2.17 -1.56 4.49
N LEU A 4 -2.85 -0.81 3.62
CA LEU A 4 -3.13 -1.24 2.25
C LEU A 4 -2.09 -0.67 1.30
N ILE A 5 -1.47 -1.52 0.49
CA ILE A 5 -0.33 -1.16 -0.34
C ILE A 5 -0.68 -1.38 -1.80
N ASP A 6 -0.62 -0.31 -2.59
CA ASP A 6 -0.69 -0.39 -4.04
C ASP A 6 0.62 -0.97 -4.59
N GLY A 7 0.64 -2.28 -4.82
CA GLY A 7 1.86 -3.01 -5.12
C GLY A 7 2.50 -2.59 -6.45
N GLU A 8 1.70 -2.27 -7.47
CA GLU A 8 2.25 -1.84 -8.77
C GLU A 8 2.85 -0.44 -8.68
N ASN A 9 2.20 0.48 -7.96
CA ASN A 9 2.75 1.82 -7.71
C ASN A 9 4.04 1.77 -6.89
N VAL A 10 4.05 0.99 -5.82
CA VAL A 10 5.23 0.90 -4.94
C VAL A 10 6.42 0.32 -5.69
N ARG A 11 6.27 -0.81 -6.39
CA ARG A 11 7.42 -1.41 -7.07
C ARG A 11 8.04 -0.51 -8.13
N ARG A 12 7.21 0.29 -8.81
CA ARG A 12 7.60 1.22 -9.88
C ARG A 12 8.18 2.53 -9.35
N SER A 13 8.17 2.72 -8.03
CA SER A 13 8.75 3.90 -7.38
C SER A 13 10.29 3.87 -7.31
N THR A 14 10.93 2.80 -7.81
CA THR A 14 12.38 2.66 -7.94
C THR A 14 12.74 2.16 -9.35
N TRP A 15 13.95 2.46 -9.80
CA TRP A 15 14.55 1.87 -11.00
C TRP A 15 15.85 1.13 -10.62
N PRO A 16 16.01 -0.17 -10.97
CA PRO A 16 15.00 -1.03 -11.61
C PRO A 16 13.79 -1.28 -10.70
N ASN A 17 12.64 -1.63 -11.29
CA ASN A 17 11.43 -1.96 -10.54
C ASN A 17 11.71 -3.12 -9.57
N LEU A 18 11.14 -3.05 -8.37
CA LEU A 18 11.26 -4.13 -7.40
C LEU A 18 10.47 -5.38 -7.86
N PRO A 19 11.00 -6.60 -7.75
CA PRO A 19 10.25 -7.83 -7.99
C PRO A 19 9.02 -7.95 -7.05
N ARG A 20 7.97 -8.65 -7.52
CA ARG A 20 6.73 -8.82 -6.73
C ARG A 20 6.99 -9.55 -5.41
N ASP A 21 7.68 -10.68 -5.50
CA ASP A 21 7.92 -11.55 -4.34
C ASP A 21 8.82 -10.84 -3.32
N GLU A 22 9.84 -10.14 -3.81
CA GLU A 22 10.73 -9.31 -2.98
C GLU A 22 9.97 -8.17 -2.28
N LEU A 23 8.99 -7.53 -2.94
CA LEU A 23 8.13 -6.54 -2.28
C LEU A 23 7.29 -7.18 -1.17
N VAL A 24 6.69 -8.35 -1.43
CA VAL A 24 5.84 -9.06 -0.47
C VAL A 24 6.64 -9.47 0.77
N GLU A 25 7.81 -10.05 0.57
CA GLU A 25 8.72 -10.46 1.66
C GLU A 25 9.10 -9.27 2.54
N ARG A 26 9.58 -8.18 1.93
CA ARG A 26 9.98 -6.98 2.67
C ARG A 26 8.82 -6.32 3.41
N VAL A 27 7.63 -6.30 2.81
CA VAL A 27 6.42 -5.79 3.47
C VAL A 27 6.03 -6.65 4.65
N ALA A 28 6.09 -7.98 4.52
CA ALA A 28 5.78 -8.89 5.62
C ALA A 28 6.75 -8.70 6.80
N ASP A 29 8.06 -8.62 6.52
CA ASP A 29 9.08 -8.37 7.54
C ASP A 29 8.89 -7.00 8.21
N TRP A 30 8.61 -5.97 7.42
CA TRP A 30 8.33 -4.63 7.96
C TRP A 30 7.07 -4.64 8.82
N ALA A 31 5.98 -5.27 8.38
CA ALA A 31 4.71 -5.33 9.10
C ALA A 31 4.87 -6.07 10.43
N ALA A 32 5.59 -7.18 10.44
CA ALA A 32 5.91 -7.93 11.65
C ALA A 32 6.73 -7.10 12.64
N ARG A 33 7.75 -6.37 12.17
CA ARG A 33 8.58 -5.49 13.02
C ARG A 33 7.80 -4.34 13.65
N HIS A 34 6.77 -3.83 12.97
CA HIS A 34 6.02 -2.65 13.42
C HIS A 34 4.64 -2.97 14.01
N GLY A 35 4.23 -4.25 14.06
CA GLY A 35 2.91 -4.64 14.58
C GLY A 35 1.76 -4.18 13.69
N HIS A 36 1.93 -4.28 12.37
CA HIS A 36 0.92 -3.88 11.39
C HIS A 36 0.35 -5.10 10.67
N ASP A 37 -0.90 -4.97 10.21
CA ASP A 37 -1.52 -5.91 9.28
C ASP A 37 -1.44 -5.29 7.88
N ALA A 38 -0.51 -5.78 7.06
CA ALA A 38 -0.19 -5.20 5.76
C ALA A 38 -0.69 -6.09 4.63
N THR A 39 -1.45 -5.51 3.70
CA THR A 39 -1.95 -6.19 2.51
C THR A 39 -1.41 -5.51 1.26
N VAL A 40 -0.63 -6.25 0.46
CA VAL A 40 -0.22 -5.82 -0.89
C VAL A 40 -1.31 -6.17 -1.88
N ILE A 41 -1.89 -5.15 -2.50
CA ILE A 41 -2.94 -5.26 -3.50
C ILE A 41 -2.31 -5.09 -4.87
N TRP A 42 -2.66 -6.01 -5.78
CA TRP A 42 -2.12 -6.06 -7.12
C TRP A 42 -3.25 -5.83 -8.13
N GLU A 43 -2.88 -5.28 -9.28
CA GLU A 43 -3.81 -5.19 -10.41
C GLU A 43 -4.35 -6.59 -10.78
N GLY A 44 -5.68 -6.70 -10.92
CA GLY A 44 -6.40 -7.95 -11.10
C GLY A 44 -7.57 -7.82 -12.08
N ARG A 45 -8.72 -8.43 -11.75
CA ARG A 45 -9.97 -8.27 -12.53
C ARG A 45 -10.64 -6.93 -12.27
N GLU A 46 -10.58 -6.48 -11.02
CA GLU A 46 -10.88 -5.11 -10.61
C GLU A 46 -9.56 -4.35 -10.52
N SER A 47 -9.61 -3.03 -10.73
CA SER A 47 -8.42 -2.20 -10.55
C SER A 47 -7.97 -2.25 -9.10
N ALA A 48 -6.66 -2.29 -8.87
CA ALA A 48 -6.10 -2.19 -7.52
C ALA A 48 -6.61 -0.95 -6.78
N ASP A 49 -6.78 0.17 -7.49
CA ASP A 49 -7.31 1.42 -6.93
C ASP A 49 -8.76 1.29 -6.46
N ASP A 50 -9.59 0.56 -7.22
CA ASP A 50 -10.98 0.29 -6.86
C ASP A 50 -11.07 -0.61 -5.63
N GLU A 51 -10.24 -1.65 -5.59
CA GLU A 51 -10.17 -2.57 -4.45
C GLU A 51 -9.71 -1.85 -3.17
N ILE A 52 -8.65 -1.04 -3.27
CA ILE A 52 -8.15 -0.24 -2.13
C ILE A 52 -9.24 0.72 -1.66
N ALA A 53 -9.85 1.47 -2.59
CA ALA A 53 -10.91 2.44 -2.25
C ALA A 53 -12.16 1.77 -1.63
N ALA A 54 -12.45 0.51 -1.98
CA ALA A 54 -13.48 -0.26 -1.32
C ALA A 54 -13.05 -0.68 0.08
N ARG A 55 -11.91 -1.36 0.22
CA ARG A 55 -11.44 -1.91 1.50
C ARG A 55 -11.24 -0.85 2.59
N VAL A 56 -10.75 0.35 2.26
CA VAL A 56 -10.60 1.41 3.28
C VAL A 56 -11.92 1.82 3.94
N ARG A 57 -13.07 1.58 3.29
CA ARG A 57 -14.40 1.89 3.83
C ARG A 57 -14.92 0.80 4.78
N ASP A 58 -14.46 -0.44 4.58
CA ASP A 58 -14.94 -1.61 5.31
C ASP A 58 -14.03 -2.01 6.47
N LEU A 59 -12.82 -1.45 6.55
CA LEU A 59 -11.84 -1.73 7.60
C LEU A 59 -12.02 -0.81 8.81
N ASP A 60 -11.81 -1.37 9.99
CA ASP A 60 -11.77 -0.59 11.23
C ASP A 60 -10.58 0.40 11.22
N PRO A 61 -10.81 1.68 11.55
CA PRO A 61 -9.74 2.65 11.66
C PRO A 61 -8.83 2.35 12.88
N PRO A 62 -7.54 2.72 12.82
CA PRO A 62 -6.91 3.47 11.74
C PRO A 62 -6.45 2.61 10.55
N VAL A 63 -6.60 3.17 9.35
CA VAL A 63 -6.15 2.58 8.08
C VAL A 63 -5.13 3.48 7.40
N TRP A 64 -4.02 2.90 6.95
CA TRP A 64 -3.02 3.57 6.13
C TRP A 64 -3.06 3.07 4.70
N VAL A 65 -2.77 3.94 3.74
CA VAL A 65 -2.62 3.56 2.33
C VAL A 65 -1.24 3.96 1.81
N VAL A 66 -0.57 3.04 1.13
CA VAL A 66 0.70 3.30 0.46
C VAL A 66 0.46 3.42 -1.04
N THR A 67 0.52 4.65 -1.55
CA THR A 67 0.49 4.97 -2.98
C THR A 67 0.99 6.39 -3.23
N SER A 68 1.61 6.59 -4.38
CA SER A 68 1.92 7.91 -4.93
C SER A 68 0.88 8.40 -5.93
N ASP A 69 -0.09 7.56 -6.29
CA ASP A 69 -1.14 7.91 -7.24
C ASP A 69 -2.05 9.03 -6.68
N ARG A 70 -2.24 10.10 -7.45
CA ARG A 70 -3.00 11.27 -6.98
C ARG A 70 -4.50 11.05 -7.00
N GLU A 71 -4.99 10.19 -7.89
CA GLU A 71 -6.40 9.85 -7.94
C GLU A 71 -6.76 8.95 -6.77
N LEU A 72 -6.04 7.85 -6.55
CA LEU A 72 -6.27 6.96 -5.44
C LEU A 72 -6.19 7.69 -4.09
N ARG A 73 -5.21 8.58 -3.93
CA ARG A 73 -5.10 9.46 -2.75
C ARG A 73 -6.37 10.26 -2.47
N ARG A 74 -6.99 10.83 -3.50
CA ARG A 74 -8.24 11.59 -3.34
C ARG A 74 -9.40 10.67 -2.94
N ARG A 75 -9.45 9.46 -3.48
CA ARG A 75 -10.51 8.48 -3.22
C ARG A 75 -10.51 7.96 -1.78
N VAL A 76 -9.32 7.80 -1.18
CA VAL A 76 -9.17 7.20 0.16
C VAL A 76 -9.11 8.22 1.30
N ALA A 77 -8.92 9.51 0.98
CA ALA A 77 -8.58 10.57 1.94
C ALA A 77 -9.51 10.68 3.16
N THR A 78 -10.80 10.34 3.02
CA THR A 78 -11.78 10.43 4.11
C THR A 78 -11.77 9.24 5.06
N HIS A 79 -11.19 8.11 4.67
CA HIS A 79 -11.21 6.86 5.44
C HIS A 79 -9.82 6.43 5.93
N THR A 80 -8.77 7.10 5.46
CA THR A 80 -7.38 6.80 5.82
C THR A 80 -6.82 7.82 6.79
N GLU A 81 -6.19 7.35 7.86
CA GLU A 81 -5.45 8.19 8.80
C GLU A 81 -4.18 8.76 8.14
N ARG A 82 -3.52 7.96 7.29
CA ARG A 82 -2.25 8.33 6.67
C ARG A 82 -2.12 7.76 5.27
N VAL A 83 -1.53 8.56 4.38
CA VAL A 83 -1.09 8.13 3.05
C VAL A 83 0.44 8.25 2.97
N ILE A 84 1.10 7.20 2.51
CA ILE A 84 2.56 7.16 2.30
C ILE A 84 2.85 7.01 0.80
N GLY A 85 3.82 7.76 0.27
CA GLY A 85 4.27 7.58 -1.12
C GLY A 85 5.12 6.32 -1.28
N GLY A 86 4.98 5.62 -2.40
CA GLY A 86 5.65 4.33 -2.62
C GLY A 86 7.16 4.38 -2.49
N GLY A 87 7.81 5.41 -3.04
CA GLY A 87 9.27 5.59 -2.90
C GLY A 87 9.71 5.88 -1.46
N SER A 88 8.88 6.56 -0.65
CA SER A 88 9.16 6.74 0.77
C SER A 88 9.01 5.44 1.53
N PHE A 89 7.95 4.68 1.24
CA PHE A 89 7.72 3.38 1.86
C PHE A 89 8.83 2.39 1.54
N LEU A 90 9.32 2.34 0.29
CA LEU A 90 10.47 1.49 -0.07
C LEU A 90 11.73 1.77 0.77
N ARG A 91 11.94 3.01 1.25
CA ARG A 91 13.05 3.32 2.16
C ARG A 91 12.81 2.84 3.58
N GLU A 92 11.55 2.72 4.01
CA GLU A 92 11.17 2.14 5.30
C GLU A 92 11.27 0.61 5.29
N LEU A 93 11.19 -0.02 4.11
CA LEU A 93 11.36 -1.46 3.93
C LEU A 93 12.83 -1.95 3.99
N ALA A 94 13.80 -1.02 4.02
CA ALA A 94 15.23 -1.33 4.06
C ALA A 94 15.72 -1.77 5.46
#